data_AF-A0A4P5ZXC6-F1
#
_entry.id   AF-A0A4P5ZXC6-F1
#
_cell.length_a   1.000
_cell.length_b   1.000
_cell.length_c   1.000
_cell.angle_alpha   90.00
_cell.angle_beta   90.00
_cell.angle_gamma   90.00
#
_symmetry.space_group_name_H-M   'P 1'
#
loop_
_entity.id
_entity.type
_entity.pdbx_description
1 polymer ?
#
loop_
_entity_poly.entity_id
_entity_poly.type
_entity_poly.pdbx_seq_one_letter_code
_entity_poly.pdbx_strand_id
1 'polypeptide(L)'
;MTGEATPWYLVSYGAEKKVASIFPNIKIIILLRNPILRAFSQYQMQLKFAGEQRSFAEVISSEIEAIKNFSSPGEVDSDYWQTEKGYLFFGLYFYFIEKWMTVFPREQFLILRSEDFYANPAATLTQVFEFLGVPDYSLAEYPNYNPGSYNPISDDLRQTLAEFFRPHNQKLEEYLGMKFNWDE
;
A
#
# COMPACT_ATOMS: atom_id res chain seq x y z
N MET A 1 -13.49 3.75 22.36
CA MET A 1 -12.82 3.06 21.23
C MET A 1 -11.39 3.57 21.16
N THR A 2 -10.43 2.69 20.92
CA THR A 2 -9.01 3.05 20.78
C THR A 2 -8.50 2.45 19.48
N GLY A 3 -7.64 3.16 18.77
CA GLY A 3 -6.99 2.69 17.55
C GLY A 3 -5.57 3.20 17.47
N GLU A 4 -4.78 2.60 16.59
CA GLU A 4 -3.44 3.04 16.24
C GLU A 4 -3.23 2.85 14.72
N ALA A 5 -2.20 3.49 14.17
CA ALA A 5 -1.90 3.42 12.75
C ALA A 5 -0.40 3.28 12.55
N THR A 6 0.01 2.10 12.10
CA THR A 6 1.39 1.78 11.76
C THR A 6 1.44 1.16 10.35
N PRO A 7 1.80 1.92 9.31
CA PRO A 7 1.79 1.43 7.91
C PRO A 7 2.61 0.15 7.70
N TRP A 8 3.68 -0.02 8.49
CA TRP A 8 4.58 -1.18 8.43
C TRP A 8 3.94 -2.51 8.81
N TYR A 9 2.80 -2.52 9.50
CA TYR A 9 2.16 -3.79 9.88
C TYR A 9 1.80 -4.65 8.68
N LEU A 10 1.24 -4.06 7.62
CA LEU A 10 0.78 -4.81 6.46
C LEU A 10 1.90 -5.65 5.84
N VAL A 11 3.10 -5.08 5.76
CA VAL A 11 4.27 -5.69 5.07
C VAL A 11 5.20 -6.45 6.01
N SER A 12 5.01 -6.34 7.34
CA SER A 12 5.88 -6.99 8.32
C SER A 12 5.54 -8.48 8.46
N TYR A 13 6.53 -9.34 8.24
CA TYR A 13 6.32 -10.78 8.33
C TYR A 13 5.94 -11.23 9.75
N GLY A 14 4.77 -11.85 9.89
CA GLY A 14 4.28 -12.44 11.14
C GLY A 14 3.50 -11.44 11.99
N ALA A 15 3.36 -10.19 11.55
CA ALA A 15 2.53 -9.19 12.22
C ALA A 15 1.08 -9.67 12.32
N GLU A 16 0.54 -10.29 11.28
CA GLU A 16 -0.83 -10.81 11.26
C GLU A 16 -1.09 -11.80 12.40
N LYS A 17 -0.14 -12.73 12.65
CA LYS A 17 -0.25 -13.72 13.72
C LYS A 17 -0.09 -13.10 15.11
N LYS A 18 0.86 -12.18 15.27
CA LYS A 18 1.08 -11.47 16.54
C LYS A 18 -0.14 -10.64 16.90
N VAL A 19 -0.69 -9.88 15.96
CA VAL A 19 -1.91 -9.09 16.18
C VAL A 19 -3.07 -10.02 16.52
N ALA A 20 -3.27 -11.12 15.80
CA ALA A 20 -4.36 -12.06 16.09
C ALA A 20 -4.26 -12.69 17.49
N SER A 21 -3.05 -12.97 17.98
CA SER A 21 -2.87 -13.52 19.33
C SER A 21 -3.25 -12.57 20.46
N ILE A 22 -3.25 -11.25 20.19
CA ILE A 22 -3.52 -10.21 21.19
C ILE A 22 -4.92 -9.61 20.99
N PHE A 23 -5.30 -9.37 19.74
CA PHE A 23 -6.53 -8.68 19.33
C PHE A 23 -7.28 -9.49 18.24
N PRO A 24 -7.83 -10.67 18.56
CA PRO A 24 -8.47 -11.54 17.56
C PRO A 24 -9.67 -10.89 16.86
N ASN A 25 -10.38 -9.99 17.54
CA ASN A 25 -11.59 -9.31 17.03
C ASN A 25 -11.31 -7.88 16.52
N ILE A 26 -10.06 -7.55 16.20
CA ILE A 26 -9.69 -6.20 15.73
C ILE A 26 -10.33 -5.85 14.39
N LYS A 27 -10.74 -4.59 14.21
CA LYS A 27 -11.12 -4.06 12.91
C LYS A 27 -9.89 -3.49 12.21
N ILE A 28 -9.66 -3.89 10.97
CA ILE A 28 -8.48 -3.56 10.17
C ILE A 28 -8.92 -2.64 9.03
N ILE A 29 -8.33 -1.45 8.95
CA ILE A 29 -8.60 -0.51 7.85
C ILE A 29 -7.32 -0.38 7.03
N ILE A 30 -7.44 -0.59 5.72
CA ILE A 30 -6.32 -0.52 4.77
C ILE A 30 -6.65 0.52 3.71
N LEU A 31 -5.82 1.56 3.59
CA LEU A 31 -5.86 2.49 2.48
C LEU A 31 -4.84 2.05 1.43
N LEU A 32 -5.32 1.75 0.22
CA LEU A 32 -4.48 1.40 -0.92
C LEU A 32 -4.42 2.58 -1.87
N ARG A 33 -3.22 2.86 -2.39
CA ARG A 33 -2.96 3.94 -3.36
C ARG A 33 -2.43 3.30 -4.65
N ASN A 34 -2.60 3.97 -5.79
CA ASN A 34 -1.92 3.60 -7.02
C ASN A 34 -0.44 3.26 -6.73
N PRO A 35 0.00 2.02 -6.99
CA PRO A 35 1.30 1.52 -6.55
C PRO A 35 2.46 2.29 -7.21
N ILE A 36 2.27 2.82 -8.42
CA ILE A 36 3.24 3.69 -9.11
C ILE A 36 3.46 4.97 -8.31
N LEU A 37 2.36 5.65 -7.95
CA LEU A 37 2.42 6.92 -7.21
C LEU A 37 2.91 6.71 -5.77
N ARG A 38 2.55 5.57 -5.16
CA ARG A 38 3.03 5.15 -3.84
C ARG A 38 4.55 4.92 -3.85
N ALA A 39 5.06 4.16 -4.83
CA ALA A 39 6.48 3.89 -5.01
C ALA A 39 7.27 5.18 -5.20
N PHE A 40 6.80 6.04 -6.10
CA PHE A 40 7.46 7.33 -6.39
C PHE A 40 7.46 8.25 -5.17
N SER A 41 6.35 8.31 -4.43
CA SER A 41 6.28 9.08 -3.18
C SER A 41 7.28 8.58 -2.14
N GLN A 42 7.46 7.25 -2.00
CA GLN A 42 8.47 6.69 -1.11
C GLN A 42 9.89 7.00 -1.61
N TYR A 43 10.16 6.88 -2.91
CA TYR A 43 11.44 7.24 -3.52
C TYR A 43 11.84 8.68 -3.20
N GLN A 44 10.91 9.62 -3.37
CA GLN A 44 11.14 11.03 -3.09
C GLN A 44 11.40 11.31 -1.60
N MET A 45 10.70 10.59 -0.70
CA MET A 45 10.99 10.65 0.72
C MET A 45 12.40 10.12 1.05
N GLN A 46 12.82 9.01 0.43
CA GLN A 46 14.15 8.43 0.66
C GLN A 46 15.28 9.27 0.07
N LEU A 47 15.06 9.94 -1.07
CA LEU A 47 15.98 10.95 -1.60
C LEU A 47 16.18 12.10 -0.59
N LYS A 48 15.09 12.57 0.01
CA LYS A 48 15.11 13.72 0.92
C LYS A 48 15.67 13.40 2.31
N PHE A 49 15.37 12.22 2.84
CA PHE A 49 15.57 11.94 4.28
C PHE A 49 16.42 10.69 4.59
N ALA A 50 16.68 9.80 3.62
CA ALA A 50 17.31 8.51 3.88
C ALA A 50 18.44 8.15 2.89
N GLY A 51 19.01 9.17 2.23
CA GLY A 51 20.24 9.04 1.46
C GLY A 51 20.15 8.14 0.24
N GLU A 52 18.98 7.99 -0.39
CA GLU A 52 18.94 7.42 -1.74
C GLU A 52 19.77 8.28 -2.70
N GLN A 53 20.61 7.64 -3.51
CA GLN A 53 21.48 8.31 -4.49
C GLN A 53 21.20 7.86 -5.92
N ARG A 54 20.50 6.73 -6.08
CA ARG A 54 20.11 6.20 -7.38
C ARG A 54 19.01 7.07 -7.98
N SER A 55 19.04 7.21 -9.30
CA SER A 55 17.92 7.71 -10.07
C SER A 55 16.71 6.77 -9.93
N PHE A 56 15.51 7.29 -10.20
CA PHE A 56 14.31 6.47 -10.12
C PHE A 56 14.34 5.31 -11.15
N ALA A 57 14.93 5.55 -12.33
CA ALA A 57 15.11 4.52 -13.35
C ALA A 57 16.00 3.36 -12.86
N GLU A 58 17.13 3.66 -12.20
CA GLU A 58 18.02 2.64 -11.62
C GLU A 58 17.31 1.84 -10.53
N VAL A 59 16.54 2.51 -9.67
CA VAL A 59 15.73 1.86 -8.63
C VAL A 59 14.71 0.89 -9.25
N ILE A 60 13.95 1.36 -10.24
CA ILE A 60 12.94 0.54 -10.92
C ILE A 60 13.58 -0.69 -11.54
N SER A 61 14.64 -0.50 -12.34
CA SER A 61 15.30 -1.62 -13.02
C SER A 61 15.86 -2.64 -12.02
N SER A 62 16.54 -2.18 -10.97
CA SER A 62 17.16 -3.06 -9.96
C SER A 62 16.09 -3.86 -9.20
N GLU A 63 15.04 -3.18 -8.73
CA GLU A 63 14.02 -3.82 -7.90
C GLU A 63 13.12 -4.77 -8.72
N ILE A 64 12.83 -4.46 -10.00
CA ILE A 64 12.15 -5.39 -10.90
C ILE A 64 12.97 -6.68 -11.07
N GLU A 65 14.27 -6.57 -11.35
CA GLU A 65 15.13 -7.76 -11.49
C GLU A 65 15.20 -8.58 -10.20
N ALA A 66 15.30 -7.91 -9.05
CA ALA A 66 15.29 -8.59 -7.75
C ALA A 66 13.95 -9.31 -7.49
N ILE A 67 12.82 -8.71 -7.87
CA ILE A 67 11.49 -9.28 -7.65
C ILE A 67 11.17 -10.45 -8.59
N LYS A 68 11.69 -10.45 -9.83
CA LYS A 68 11.42 -11.50 -10.84
C LYS A 68 11.70 -12.92 -10.35
N ASN A 69 12.61 -13.08 -9.39
CA ASN A 69 13.02 -14.38 -8.87
C ASN A 69 12.16 -14.86 -7.69
N PHE A 70 11.23 -14.05 -7.17
CA PHE A 70 10.37 -14.45 -6.05
C PHE A 70 9.05 -15.05 -6.56
N SER A 71 8.69 -16.23 -6.03
CA SER A 71 7.36 -16.82 -6.28
C SER A 71 6.32 -16.19 -5.34
N SER A 72 6.76 -15.69 -4.18
CA SER A 72 5.94 -14.94 -3.22
C SER A 72 6.76 -13.88 -2.45
N PRO A 73 6.16 -12.76 -2.03
CA PRO A 73 6.78 -11.79 -1.13
C PRO A 73 7.25 -12.32 0.23
N GLY A 74 6.79 -13.50 0.63
CA GLY A 74 7.31 -14.17 1.83
C GLY A 74 8.70 -14.81 1.63
N GLU A 75 9.17 -14.93 0.38
CA GLU A 75 10.45 -15.53 0.00
C GLU A 75 11.56 -14.51 -0.20
N VAL A 76 11.29 -13.23 0.08
CA VAL A 76 12.33 -12.20 -0.01
C VAL A 76 13.45 -12.54 0.96
N ASP A 77 14.60 -12.88 0.40
CA ASP A 77 15.78 -13.25 1.16
C ASP A 77 16.42 -12.03 1.84
N SER A 78 17.44 -12.29 2.66
CA SER A 78 18.23 -11.23 3.29
C SER A 78 18.99 -10.36 2.29
N ASP A 79 19.25 -10.86 1.08
CA ASP A 79 20.10 -10.21 0.09
C ASP A 79 19.33 -9.09 -0.62
N TYR A 80 18.03 -9.28 -0.85
CA TYR A 80 17.14 -8.23 -1.31
C TYR A 80 17.22 -6.96 -0.45
N TRP A 81 17.17 -7.09 0.88
CA TRP A 81 17.17 -5.94 1.79
C TRP A 81 18.55 -5.27 1.94
N GLN A 82 19.61 -5.91 1.43
CA GLN A 82 20.94 -5.30 1.38
C GLN A 82 21.05 -4.27 0.26
N THR A 83 20.31 -4.46 -0.84
CA THR A 83 20.38 -3.59 -2.03
C THR A 83 19.11 -2.77 -2.25
N GLU A 84 17.95 -3.32 -1.91
CA GLU A 84 16.64 -2.74 -2.18
C GLU A 84 15.92 -2.22 -0.93
N LYS A 85 15.01 -1.28 -1.18
CA LYS A 85 14.26 -0.56 -0.13
C LYS A 85 12.75 -0.74 -0.22
N GLY A 86 12.28 -1.62 -1.10
CA GLY A 86 10.87 -1.96 -1.22
C GLY A 86 10.00 -0.89 -1.89
N TYR A 87 10.53 -0.12 -2.84
CA TYR A 87 9.72 0.88 -3.54
C TYR A 87 8.64 0.24 -4.43
N LEU A 88 8.95 -0.85 -5.11
CA LEU A 88 7.98 -1.60 -5.89
C LEU A 88 7.36 -2.73 -5.10
N PHE A 89 8.18 -3.41 -4.29
CA PHE A 89 7.77 -4.56 -3.49
C PHE A 89 6.58 -4.29 -2.59
N PHE A 90 6.55 -3.17 -1.87
CA PHE A 90 5.41 -2.81 -1.02
C PHE A 90 4.15 -2.42 -1.80
N GLY A 91 4.25 -2.24 -3.12
CA GLY A 91 3.11 -2.08 -4.02
C GLY A 91 2.46 -3.40 -4.44
N LEU A 92 3.05 -4.56 -4.10
CA LEU A 92 2.53 -5.89 -4.41
C LEU A 92 1.42 -6.29 -3.40
N TYR A 93 0.37 -5.47 -3.28
CA TYR A 93 -0.59 -5.52 -2.19
C TYR A 93 -1.28 -6.88 -1.99
N PHE A 94 -1.59 -7.59 -3.08
CA PHE A 94 -2.26 -8.90 -3.04
C PHE A 94 -1.61 -9.82 -2.02
N TYR A 95 -0.29 -9.97 -2.07
CA TYR A 95 0.41 -10.98 -1.27
C TYR A 95 0.45 -10.64 0.22
N PHE A 96 0.43 -9.35 0.57
CA PHE A 96 0.34 -8.93 1.96
C PHE A 96 -1.09 -9.08 2.48
N ILE A 97 -2.07 -8.64 1.70
CA ILE A 97 -3.48 -8.68 2.11
C ILE A 97 -3.98 -10.12 2.22
N GLU A 98 -3.66 -10.97 1.25
CA GLU A 98 -4.05 -12.39 1.27
C GLU A 98 -3.52 -13.07 2.52
N LYS A 99 -2.26 -12.82 2.88
CA LYS A 99 -1.67 -13.31 4.14
C LYS A 99 -2.45 -12.89 5.38
N TRP A 100 -2.81 -11.62 5.49
CA TRP A 100 -3.62 -11.13 6.62
C TRP A 100 -5.02 -11.76 6.64
N MET A 101 -5.63 -11.96 5.47
CA MET A 101 -6.95 -12.61 5.32
C MET A 101 -6.92 -14.13 5.55
N THR A 102 -5.74 -14.77 5.61
CA THR A 102 -5.63 -16.15 6.12
C THR A 102 -5.84 -16.26 7.64
N VAL A 103 -5.68 -15.14 8.36
CA VAL A 103 -5.73 -15.09 9.83
C VAL A 103 -7.00 -14.42 10.35
N PHE A 104 -7.46 -13.38 9.67
CA PHE A 104 -8.67 -12.65 10.03
C PHE A 104 -9.77 -12.83 8.98
N PRO A 105 -11.04 -12.93 9.37
CA PRO A 105 -12.16 -13.03 8.46
C PRO A 105 -12.39 -11.72 7.67
N ARG A 106 -12.99 -11.82 6.47
CA ARG A 106 -13.14 -10.68 5.53
C ARG A 106 -13.89 -9.50 6.13
N GLU A 107 -14.84 -9.76 7.02
CA GLU A 107 -15.69 -8.78 7.70
C GLU A 107 -14.91 -7.91 8.69
N GLN A 108 -13.72 -8.33 9.11
CA GLN A 108 -12.81 -7.52 9.91
C GLN A 108 -11.98 -6.53 9.07
N PHE A 109 -12.16 -6.48 7.75
CA PHE A 109 -11.41 -5.58 6.87
C PHE A 109 -12.29 -4.54 6.18
N LEU A 110 -11.89 -3.28 6.30
CA LEU A 110 -12.31 -2.20 5.41
C LEU A 110 -11.13 -1.83 4.51
N ILE A 111 -11.28 -2.02 3.21
CA ILE A 111 -10.27 -1.66 2.21
C ILE A 111 -10.79 -0.45 1.45
N LEU A 112 -10.00 0.61 1.42
CA LEU A 112 -10.35 1.91 0.85
C LEU A 112 -9.33 2.31 -0.21
N ARG A 113 -9.80 3.04 -1.22
CA ARG A 113 -8.94 3.70 -2.19
C ARG A 113 -8.49 5.04 -1.62
N SER A 114 -7.19 5.29 -1.65
CA SER A 114 -6.62 6.56 -1.22
C SER A 114 -7.07 7.69 -2.14
N GLU A 115 -7.25 7.41 -3.43
CA GLU A 115 -7.75 8.38 -4.41
C GLU A 115 -9.16 8.87 -4.05
N ASP A 116 -10.04 7.97 -3.59
CA ASP A 116 -11.39 8.33 -3.16
C ASP A 116 -11.35 9.15 -1.86
N PHE A 117 -10.45 8.79 -0.93
CA PHE A 117 -10.20 9.58 0.27
C PHE A 117 -9.71 10.99 -0.04
N TYR A 118 -8.80 11.15 -1.00
CA TYR A 118 -8.29 12.47 -1.39
C TYR A 118 -9.35 13.31 -2.08
N ALA A 119 -10.19 12.69 -2.92
CA ALA A 119 -11.25 13.39 -3.65
C ALA A 119 -12.42 13.80 -2.76
N ASN A 120 -12.80 12.93 -1.80
CA ASN A 120 -13.91 13.19 -0.89
C ASN A 120 -13.68 12.55 0.50
N PRO A 121 -12.87 13.21 1.35
CA PRO A 121 -12.56 12.69 2.69
C PRO A 121 -13.79 12.42 3.55
N ALA A 122 -14.82 13.28 3.44
CA ALA A 122 -16.06 13.14 4.21
C ALA A 122 -16.76 11.81 3.90
N ALA A 123 -16.95 11.49 2.62
CA ALA A 123 -17.61 10.25 2.21
C ALA A 123 -16.81 9.00 2.61
N THR A 124 -15.47 9.06 2.55
CA THR A 124 -14.63 7.95 3.02
C THR A 124 -14.70 7.78 4.53
N LEU A 125 -14.75 8.87 5.30
CA LEU A 125 -14.91 8.79 6.75
C LEU A 125 -16.27 8.24 7.17
N THR A 126 -17.34 8.56 6.45
CA THR A 126 -18.65 7.94 6.67
C THR A 126 -18.56 6.41 6.59
N GLN A 127 -17.87 5.86 5.57
CA GLN A 127 -17.63 4.41 5.45
C GLN A 127 -16.82 3.87 6.64
N VAL A 128 -15.83 4.62 7.13
CA VAL A 128 -15.05 4.25 8.32
C VAL A 128 -15.93 4.23 9.57
N PHE A 129 -16.79 5.23 9.78
CA PHE A 129 -17.67 5.27 10.95
C PHE A 129 -18.69 4.14 10.94
N GLU A 130 -19.30 3.86 9.79
CA GLU A 130 -20.20 2.72 9.58
C GLU A 130 -19.48 1.40 9.88
N PHE A 131 -18.30 1.20 9.30
CA PHE A 131 -17.49 0.01 9.54
C PHE A 131 -17.11 -0.15 11.02
N LEU A 132 -16.77 0.94 11.70
CA LEU A 132 -16.45 0.92 13.14
C LEU A 132 -17.70 0.75 14.01
N GLY A 133 -18.89 1.07 13.51
CA GLY A 133 -20.15 1.02 14.25
C GLY A 133 -20.32 2.20 15.20
N VAL A 134 -19.81 3.38 14.81
CA VAL A 134 -19.92 4.62 15.59
C VAL A 134 -20.74 5.67 14.85
N PRO A 135 -21.31 6.67 15.55
CA PRO A 135 -22.04 7.75 14.91
C PRO A 135 -21.18 8.50 13.89
N ASP A 136 -21.81 8.94 12.80
CA ASP A 136 -21.17 9.78 11.79
C ASP A 136 -20.76 11.13 12.40
N TYR A 137 -19.65 11.68 11.91
CA TYR A 137 -19.10 12.95 12.34
C TYR A 137 -18.37 13.66 11.20
N SER A 138 -18.90 14.81 10.79
CA SER A 138 -18.28 15.64 9.76
C SER A 138 -17.34 16.68 10.39
N LEU A 139 -16.12 16.78 9.84
CA LEU A 139 -15.21 17.88 10.16
C LEU A 139 -15.57 19.10 9.32
N ALA A 140 -15.31 20.29 9.86
CA ALA A 140 -15.46 21.53 9.09
C ALA A 140 -14.49 21.56 7.89
N GLU A 141 -13.28 21.02 8.08
CA GLU A 141 -12.23 20.96 7.07
C GLU A 141 -11.44 19.64 7.17
N TYR A 142 -10.88 19.24 6.04
CA TYR A 142 -10.01 18.06 5.90
C TYR A 142 -8.63 18.50 5.40
N PRO A 143 -7.79 19.09 6.26
CA PRO A 143 -6.49 19.63 5.85
C PRO A 143 -5.56 18.53 5.31
N ASN A 144 -4.89 18.83 4.21
CA ASN A 144 -3.88 17.95 3.62
C ASN A 144 -2.52 18.23 4.27
N TYR A 145 -1.97 17.23 4.95
CA TYR A 145 -0.68 17.33 5.64
C TYR A 145 0.41 16.62 4.85
N ASN A 146 1.62 17.22 4.85
CA ASN A 146 2.80 16.72 4.17
C ASN A 146 2.60 16.43 2.66
N PRO A 147 2.00 17.35 1.89
CA PRO A 147 1.87 17.16 0.45
C PRO A 147 3.26 17.08 -0.19
N GLY A 148 3.49 16.01 -0.95
CA GLY A 148 4.70 15.89 -1.78
C GLY A 148 4.63 16.82 -2.99
N SER A 149 5.74 17.48 -3.32
CA SER A 149 5.89 18.28 -4.53
C SER A 149 7.15 17.86 -5.25
N TYR A 150 6.98 17.17 -6.38
CA TYR A 150 8.08 16.55 -7.14
C TYR A 150 7.78 16.64 -8.63
N ASN A 151 8.83 16.60 -9.45
CA ASN A 151 8.68 16.50 -10.91
C ASN A 151 7.88 15.23 -11.27
N PRO A 152 7.05 15.28 -12.33
CA PRO A 152 6.31 14.11 -12.77
C PRO A 152 7.26 12.99 -13.22
N ILE A 153 6.81 11.74 -13.05
CA ILE A 153 7.46 10.57 -13.61
C ILE A 153 7.38 10.68 -15.14
N SER A 154 8.48 10.44 -15.85
CA SER A 154 8.48 10.38 -17.31
C SER A 154 7.55 9.28 -17.82
N ASP A 155 6.92 9.49 -18.99
CA ASP A 155 5.96 8.55 -19.57
C ASP A 155 6.54 7.13 -19.75
N ASP A 156 7.80 7.00 -20.15
CA ASP A 156 8.50 5.72 -20.33
C ASP A 156 8.59 4.91 -19.02
N LEU A 157 9.02 5.54 -17.93
CA LEU A 157 9.05 4.92 -16.60
C LEU A 157 7.64 4.60 -16.09
N ARG A 158 6.65 5.47 -16.36
CA ARG A 158 5.26 5.21 -15.99
C ARG A 158 4.73 3.98 -16.74
N GLN A 159 5.03 3.84 -18.03
CA GLN A 159 4.65 2.68 -18.82
C GLN A 159 5.30 1.40 -18.28
N THR A 160 6.61 1.44 -18.01
CA THR A 160 7.35 0.31 -17.42
C THR A 160 6.72 -0.14 -16.10
N LEU A 161 6.40 0.81 -15.21
CA LEU A 161 5.75 0.52 -13.93
C LEU A 161 4.32 0.01 -14.09
N ALA A 162 3.55 0.56 -15.04
CA ALA A 162 2.21 0.08 -15.34
C ALA A 162 2.23 -1.37 -15.84
N GLU A 163 3.15 -1.71 -16.74
CA GLU A 163 3.34 -3.09 -17.22
C GLU A 163 3.76 -4.04 -16.09
N PHE A 164 4.65 -3.60 -15.21
CA PHE A 164 5.07 -4.35 -14.03
C PHE A 164 3.91 -4.61 -13.06
N PHE A 165 3.16 -3.58 -12.67
CA PHE A 165 2.10 -3.71 -11.65
C PHE A 165 0.81 -4.34 -12.17
N ARG A 166 0.50 -4.25 -13.48
CA ARG A 166 -0.75 -4.74 -14.07
C ARG A 166 -1.14 -6.15 -13.62
N PRO A 167 -0.31 -7.20 -13.76
CA PRO A 167 -0.69 -8.56 -13.33
C PRO A 167 -0.94 -8.65 -11.82
N HIS A 168 -0.22 -7.86 -11.01
CA HIS A 168 -0.39 -7.85 -9.56
C HIS A 168 -1.66 -7.10 -9.12
N ASN A 169 -2.00 -6.01 -9.80
CA ASN A 169 -3.23 -5.25 -9.61
C ASN A 169 -4.44 -6.09 -9.99
N GLN A 170 -4.41 -6.75 -11.15
CA GLN A 170 -5.49 -7.65 -11.60
C GLN A 170 -5.74 -8.77 -10.59
N LYS A 171 -4.68 -9.41 -10.09
CA LYS A 171 -4.78 -10.44 -9.05
C LYS A 171 -5.40 -9.93 -7.75
N LEU A 172 -5.03 -8.72 -7.32
CA LEU A 172 -5.64 -8.06 -6.16
C LEU A 172 -7.13 -7.78 -6.38
N GLU A 173 -7.48 -7.21 -7.53
CA GLU A 173 -8.86 -6.87 -7.88
C GLU A 173 -9.77 -8.09 -7.90
N GLU A 174 -9.30 -9.18 -8.52
CA GLU A 174 -9.98 -10.47 -8.55
C GLU A 174 -10.19 -11.04 -7.15
N TYR A 175 -9.13 -11.01 -6.32
CA TYR A 175 -9.18 -11.53 -4.96
C TYR A 175 -10.14 -10.75 -4.06
N LEU A 176 -10.19 -9.42 -4.21
CA LEU A 176 -11.03 -8.55 -3.39
C LEU A 176 -12.45 -8.37 -3.95
N GLY A 177 -12.68 -8.70 -5.22
CA GLY A 177 -13.90 -8.34 -5.94
C GLY A 177 -14.09 -6.83 -6.06
N MET A 178 -12.99 -6.06 -6.12
CA MET A 178 -12.97 -4.60 -6.12
C MET A 178 -12.18 -4.08 -7.31
N LYS A 179 -12.59 -2.96 -7.90
CA LYS A 179 -11.84 -2.28 -8.97
C LYS A 179 -11.14 -1.04 -8.42
N PHE A 180 -9.86 -0.89 -8.75
CA PHE A 180 -9.02 0.24 -8.32
C PHE A 180 -8.81 1.28 -9.42
N ASN A 181 -8.89 0.85 -10.69
CA ASN A 181 -8.71 1.70 -11.88
C ASN A 181 -7.37 2.47 -11.86
N TRP A 182 -6.28 1.77 -11.50
CA TRP A 182 -4.93 2.35 -11.49
C TRP A 182 -4.21 2.26 -12.83
N ASP A 183 -4.78 1.52 -13.79
CA ASP A 183 -4.24 1.28 -15.12
C ASP A 183 -4.66 2.37 -16.13
N GLU A 184 -5.41 3.39 -15.69
CA GLU A 184 -5.79 4.59 -16.46
C GLU A 184 -4.74 5.71 -16.42
#